data_AF-A0A956G338-F1
#
_entry.id   AF-A0A956G338-F1
#
_cell.length_a   1.000
_cell.length_b   1.000
_cell.length_c   1.000
_cell.angle_alpha   90.00
_cell.angle_beta   90.00
_cell.angle_gamma   90.00
#
_symmetry.space_group_name_H-M   'P 1'
#
loop_
_entity.id
_entity.type
_entity.pdbx_description
1 polymer ?
#
loop_
_entity_poly.entity_id
_entity_poly.type
_entity_poly.pdbx_seq_one_letter_code
_entity_poly.pdbx_strand_id
1 'polypeptide(L)'
;MSDETSKTKTEAQAQAEEAAESQAESQAESQAESQTEAADEPSQSHVSAAEAAEEAFFAEDAELYEGEEVDPELLKIPRRRRRRHPLIGAAVIAASLYLMWFTRADLFYFFEPAKPRDLGEVAPALAAKKIEHNRFVLVKGPPDRKHALVLERRVGGYDTFYRLLGVNSRVFVQAHRKTRTIAREVDYEHYGRVVPFWKLNYATTLSKYLERIMTRAHDIDFDELARAKSQTQKPVTIVDKHKRKAQVSPDQPLWINASYPREWVVRLTRKAYKTIADAKKQLEVINIPFAVDDEPSRIYWRLAVLLDDAQVAMLRKRFRTPELHASLVRRQVAYMAKWDQIAVKDGKVIIRAADPSFPARYEKRGEKVVANRPQGEVNIDKAALLYITLGSKFTVPKDAVVLVSGERPGDYWFYMVLYLVLAGFIVFNGLALYSRFKPEQKKKSDKGEPAAASAKK
;
A
#
# COMPACT_ATOMS: atom_id res chain seq x y z
N MET A 1 0.29 -22.90 55.87
CA MET A 1 0.53 -23.86 54.76
C MET A 1 -0.66 -23.96 53.80
N SER A 2 -1.61 -23.01 53.80
CA SER A 2 -2.84 -23.07 52.99
C SER A 2 -2.84 -22.11 51.79
N ASP A 3 -1.76 -21.36 51.57
CA ASP A 3 -1.67 -20.30 50.54
C ASP A 3 -0.81 -20.67 49.32
N GLU A 4 -0.01 -21.74 49.40
CA GLU A 4 0.85 -22.18 48.29
C GLU A 4 0.10 -23.02 47.24
N THR A 5 -0.99 -23.68 47.63
CA THR A 5 -1.82 -24.50 46.73
C THR A 5 -2.73 -23.68 45.83
N SER A 6 -3.03 -22.43 46.19
CA SER A 6 -3.85 -21.52 45.37
C SER A 6 -3.07 -20.99 44.15
N LYS A 7 -1.80 -20.62 44.35
CA LYS A 7 -0.93 -20.10 43.27
C LYS A 7 -0.60 -21.13 42.19
N THR A 8 -0.34 -22.37 42.59
CA THR A 8 -0.01 -23.46 41.65
C THR A 8 -1.19 -23.80 40.73
N LYS A 9 -2.42 -23.64 41.23
CA LYS A 9 -3.62 -23.89 40.42
C LYS A 9 -3.83 -22.83 39.34
N THR A 10 -3.53 -21.56 39.63
CA THR A 10 -3.65 -20.46 38.66
C THR A 10 -2.60 -20.54 37.56
N GLU A 11 -1.35 -20.90 37.88
CA GLU A 11 -0.29 -21.05 36.88
C GLU A 11 -0.53 -22.26 35.95
N ALA A 12 -1.05 -23.36 36.48
CA ALA A 12 -1.43 -24.52 35.67
C ALA A 12 -2.61 -24.21 34.73
N GLN A 13 -3.56 -23.38 35.17
CA GLN A 13 -4.70 -22.99 34.34
C GLN A 13 -4.31 -22.03 33.21
N ALA A 14 -3.40 -21.09 33.48
CA ALA A 14 -2.86 -20.19 32.44
C ALA A 14 -2.03 -20.94 31.38
N GLN A 15 -1.24 -21.94 31.78
CA GLN A 15 -0.49 -22.77 30.84
C GLN A 15 -1.40 -23.68 29.99
N ALA A 16 -2.52 -24.16 30.55
CA ALA A 16 -3.49 -24.94 29.80
C ALA A 16 -4.24 -24.10 28.76
N GLU A 17 -4.53 -22.83 29.07
CA GLU A 17 -5.20 -21.90 28.15
C GLU A 17 -4.28 -21.49 27.00
N GLU A 18 -2.99 -21.20 27.28
CA GLU A 18 -1.99 -20.89 26.24
C GLU A 18 -1.70 -22.10 25.33
N ALA A 19 -1.70 -23.32 25.89
CA ALA A 19 -1.56 -24.54 25.09
C ALA A 19 -2.78 -24.78 24.18
N ALA A 20 -3.99 -24.53 24.68
CA ALA A 20 -5.23 -24.68 23.91
C ALA A 20 -5.32 -23.65 22.78
N GLU A 21 -4.88 -22.41 23.01
CA GLU A 21 -4.87 -21.36 21.98
C GLU A 21 -3.87 -21.68 20.86
N SER A 22 -2.68 -22.20 21.20
CA SER A 22 -1.70 -22.65 20.18
C SER A 22 -2.18 -23.87 19.38
N GLN A 23 -2.92 -24.78 20.01
CA GLN A 23 -3.52 -25.93 19.31
C GLN A 23 -4.65 -25.48 18.40
N ALA A 24 -5.48 -24.52 18.81
CA ALA A 24 -6.54 -23.95 17.98
C ALA A 24 -5.97 -23.20 16.76
N GLU A 25 -4.89 -22.43 16.90
CA GLU A 25 -4.23 -21.75 15.77
C GLU A 25 -3.62 -22.76 14.77
N SER A 26 -2.94 -23.81 15.26
CA SER A 26 -2.39 -24.85 14.38
C SER A 26 -3.46 -25.67 13.66
N GLN A 27 -4.60 -25.94 14.32
CA GLN A 27 -5.73 -26.60 13.69
C GLN A 27 -6.40 -25.71 12.65
N ALA A 28 -6.53 -24.40 12.91
CA ALA A 28 -7.08 -23.45 11.95
C ALA A 28 -6.20 -23.29 10.70
N GLU A 29 -4.86 -23.27 10.84
CA GLU A 29 -3.94 -23.27 9.69
C GLU A 29 -4.03 -24.58 8.88
N SER A 30 -4.07 -25.75 9.54
CA SER A 30 -4.19 -27.05 8.85
C SER A 30 -5.54 -27.23 8.13
N GLN A 31 -6.62 -26.68 8.69
CA GLN A 31 -7.95 -26.70 8.05
C GLN A 31 -8.04 -25.71 6.89
N ALA A 32 -7.34 -24.57 6.97
CA ALA A 32 -7.24 -23.64 5.85
C ALA A 32 -6.41 -24.21 4.69
N GLU A 33 -5.30 -24.92 4.96
CA GLU A 33 -4.51 -25.57 3.90
C GLU A 33 -5.28 -26.72 3.23
N SER A 34 -5.95 -27.59 3.99
CA SER A 34 -6.74 -28.70 3.42
C SER A 34 -7.99 -28.27 2.63
N GLN A 35 -8.58 -27.11 2.93
CA GLN A 35 -9.67 -26.55 2.12
C GLN A 35 -9.19 -25.86 0.84
N THR A 36 -7.91 -25.48 0.76
CA THR A 36 -7.37 -24.84 -0.46
C THR A 36 -6.87 -25.89 -1.46
N GLU A 37 -6.45 -27.06 -1.00
CA GLU A 37 -5.94 -28.15 -1.86
C GLU A 37 -7.05 -28.98 -2.52
N ALA A 38 -8.28 -28.97 -1.99
CA ALA A 38 -9.44 -29.63 -2.58
C ALA A 38 -10.19 -28.80 -3.65
N ALA A 39 -9.75 -27.56 -3.92
CA ALA A 39 -10.40 -26.65 -4.87
C ALA A 39 -9.63 -26.46 -6.18
N ASP A 40 -8.49 -27.14 -6.36
CA ASP A 40 -7.58 -26.94 -7.50
C ASP A 40 -7.33 -28.23 -8.32
N GLU A 41 -8.28 -29.16 -8.33
CA GLU A 41 -8.41 -30.07 -9.47
C GLU A 41 -9.25 -29.35 -10.55
N PRO A 42 -8.67 -28.97 -11.70
CA PRO A 42 -9.46 -28.45 -12.80
C PRO A 42 -10.41 -29.56 -13.27
N SER A 43 -11.71 -29.38 -13.06
CA SER A 43 -12.74 -30.26 -13.64
C SER A 43 -12.67 -30.15 -15.18
N GLN A 44 -11.83 -30.96 -15.80
CA GLN A 44 -11.72 -31.09 -17.25
C GLN A 44 -12.97 -31.77 -17.86
N SER A 45 -13.97 -32.15 -17.05
CA SER A 45 -15.17 -32.84 -17.49
C SER A 45 -16.31 -31.94 -17.98
N HIS A 46 -16.29 -30.63 -17.73
CA HIS A 46 -17.41 -29.74 -18.11
C HIS A 46 -17.24 -29.01 -19.44
N VAL A 47 -16.03 -28.95 -20.00
CA VAL A 47 -15.82 -28.35 -21.34
C VAL A 47 -16.18 -29.34 -22.45
N SER A 48 -15.89 -30.64 -22.24
CA SER A 48 -16.21 -31.71 -23.20
C SER A 48 -17.73 -31.90 -23.44
N ALA A 49 -18.57 -31.70 -22.43
CA ALA A 49 -20.02 -31.85 -22.59
C ALA A 49 -20.67 -30.66 -23.32
N ALA A 50 -20.11 -29.46 -23.18
CA ALA A 50 -20.58 -28.27 -23.90
C ALA A 50 -20.14 -28.29 -25.37
N GLU A 51 -18.90 -28.67 -25.67
CA GLU A 51 -18.43 -28.86 -27.05
C GLU A 51 -19.17 -30.00 -27.75
N ALA A 52 -19.46 -31.12 -27.07
CA ALA A 52 -20.24 -32.22 -27.66
C ALA A 52 -21.71 -31.86 -27.89
N ALA A 53 -22.31 -31.02 -27.03
CA ALA A 53 -23.68 -30.52 -27.24
C ALA A 53 -23.74 -29.46 -28.35
N GLU A 54 -22.70 -28.65 -28.52
CA GLU A 54 -22.62 -27.67 -29.60
C GLU A 54 -22.34 -28.36 -30.96
N GLU A 55 -21.46 -29.38 -31.01
CA GLU A 55 -21.30 -30.22 -32.21
C GLU A 55 -22.56 -31.01 -32.55
N ALA A 56 -23.29 -31.55 -31.56
CA ALA A 56 -24.56 -32.23 -31.82
C ALA A 56 -25.64 -31.27 -32.35
N PHE A 57 -25.70 -30.05 -31.84
CA PHE A 57 -26.65 -29.02 -32.32
C PHE A 57 -26.35 -28.58 -33.75
N PHE A 58 -25.07 -28.49 -34.14
CA PHE A 58 -24.68 -28.17 -35.53
C PHE A 58 -24.73 -29.38 -36.48
N ALA A 59 -24.62 -30.61 -35.97
CA ALA A 59 -24.72 -31.83 -36.79
C ALA A 59 -26.18 -32.16 -37.17
N GLU A 60 -27.15 -31.89 -36.28
CA GLU A 60 -28.57 -32.17 -36.55
C GLU A 60 -29.16 -31.22 -37.62
N ASP A 61 -28.63 -30.00 -37.77
CA ASP A 61 -29.03 -29.06 -38.82
C ASP A 61 -28.30 -29.28 -40.16
N ALA A 62 -27.22 -30.06 -40.21
CA ALA A 62 -26.44 -30.28 -41.44
C ALA A 62 -27.09 -31.30 -42.40
N GLU A 63 -27.85 -32.28 -41.89
CA GLU A 63 -28.54 -33.29 -42.72
C GLU A 63 -29.79 -32.75 -43.43
N LEU A 64 -30.25 -31.54 -43.12
CA LEU A 64 -31.49 -30.97 -43.68
C LEU A 64 -31.27 -30.05 -44.90
N TYR A 65 -30.04 -29.85 -45.36
CA TYR A 65 -29.72 -28.96 -46.49
C TYR A 65 -28.98 -29.64 -47.66
N GLU A 66 -28.87 -30.98 -47.68
CA GLU A 66 -28.39 -31.71 -48.86
C GLU A 66 -29.55 -32.01 -49.83
N GLY A 67 -30.03 -31.00 -50.55
CA GLY A 67 -30.96 -31.26 -51.65
C GLY A 67 -31.81 -30.09 -52.15
N GLU A 68 -31.85 -28.96 -51.44
CA GLU A 68 -32.53 -27.78 -51.98
C GLU A 68 -31.65 -27.13 -53.05
N GLU A 69 -31.88 -27.51 -54.32
CA GLU A 69 -31.45 -26.73 -55.48
C GLU A 69 -31.85 -25.27 -55.26
N VAL A 70 -30.83 -24.40 -55.08
CA VAL A 70 -31.03 -22.96 -54.89
C VAL A 70 -31.91 -22.45 -56.02
N ASP A 71 -33.16 -22.11 -55.69
CA ASP A 71 -34.17 -21.71 -56.65
C ASP A 71 -33.60 -20.59 -57.56
N PRO A 72 -33.47 -20.82 -58.87
CA PRO A 72 -32.91 -19.84 -59.80
C PRO A 72 -33.72 -18.53 -59.85
N GLU A 73 -34.94 -18.49 -59.30
CA GLU A 73 -35.71 -17.25 -59.11
C GLU A 73 -35.24 -16.41 -57.91
N LEU A 74 -34.72 -17.02 -56.83
CA LEU A 74 -34.15 -16.29 -55.69
C LEU A 74 -32.87 -15.51 -56.07
N LEU A 75 -32.12 -15.99 -57.07
CA LEU A 75 -30.97 -15.29 -57.63
C LEU A 75 -31.37 -14.05 -58.48
N LYS A 76 -32.62 -14.00 -58.96
CA LYS A 76 -33.13 -12.87 -59.76
C LYS A 76 -33.70 -11.74 -58.90
N ILE A 77 -33.85 -11.92 -57.59
CA ILE A 77 -34.34 -10.85 -56.73
C ILE A 77 -33.29 -9.74 -56.70
N PRO A 78 -33.61 -8.52 -57.16
CA PRO A 78 -32.68 -7.40 -57.12
C PRO A 78 -32.36 -7.12 -55.65
N ARG A 79 -31.13 -7.44 -55.22
CA ARG A 79 -30.66 -7.18 -53.86
C ARG A 79 -30.81 -5.68 -53.59
N ARG A 80 -31.87 -5.30 -52.86
CA ARG A 80 -32.05 -3.93 -52.37
C ARG A 80 -30.82 -3.62 -51.55
N ARG A 81 -29.90 -2.81 -52.09
CA ARG A 81 -28.73 -2.32 -51.36
C ARG A 81 -29.26 -1.59 -50.14
N ARG A 82 -29.27 -2.24 -48.97
CA ARG A 82 -29.66 -1.64 -47.70
C ARG A 82 -28.77 -0.42 -47.49
N ARG A 83 -29.31 0.77 -47.73
CA ARG A 83 -28.59 2.03 -47.55
C ARG A 83 -28.37 2.19 -46.05
N ARG A 84 -27.15 1.97 -45.57
CA ARG A 84 -26.79 2.22 -44.17
C ARG A 84 -27.15 3.68 -43.83
N HIS A 85 -27.74 3.89 -42.65
CA HIS A 85 -28.14 5.22 -42.21
C HIS A 85 -26.88 6.09 -41.98
N PRO A 86 -26.81 7.33 -42.50
CA PRO A 86 -25.57 8.11 -42.49
C PRO A 86 -25.16 8.51 -41.06
N LEU A 87 -26.15 8.68 -40.17
CA LEU A 87 -25.90 8.95 -38.75
C LEU A 87 -25.11 7.82 -38.07
N ILE A 88 -25.33 6.56 -38.47
CA ILE A 88 -24.59 5.41 -37.90
C ILE A 88 -23.12 5.53 -38.29
N GLY A 89 -22.82 5.82 -39.57
CA GLY A 89 -21.45 6.01 -40.04
C GLY A 89 -20.74 7.16 -39.30
N ALA A 90 -21.44 8.28 -39.11
CA ALA A 90 -20.91 9.41 -38.34
C ALA A 90 -20.65 9.05 -36.86
N ALA A 91 -21.56 8.31 -36.22
CA ALA A 91 -21.40 7.85 -34.84
C ALA A 91 -20.19 6.90 -34.68
N VAL A 92 -19.99 5.98 -35.63
CA VAL A 92 -18.83 5.07 -35.64
C VAL A 92 -17.51 5.84 -35.79
N ILE A 93 -17.46 6.85 -36.66
CA ILE A 93 -16.29 7.74 -36.81
C ILE A 93 -16.00 8.46 -35.49
N ALA A 94 -17.02 9.08 -34.88
CA ALA A 94 -16.88 9.80 -33.62
C ALA A 94 -16.39 8.89 -32.49
N ALA A 95 -16.97 7.69 -32.36
CA ALA A 95 -16.53 6.69 -31.39
C ALA A 95 -15.08 6.24 -31.63
N SER A 96 -14.69 6.04 -32.89
CA SER A 96 -13.32 5.64 -33.24
C SER A 96 -12.31 6.73 -32.89
N LEU A 97 -12.60 7.99 -33.23
CA LEU A 97 -11.78 9.14 -32.87
C LEU A 97 -11.69 9.31 -31.35
N TYR A 98 -12.79 9.10 -30.62
CA TYR A 98 -12.81 9.14 -29.17
C TYR A 98 -11.89 8.08 -28.56
N LEU A 99 -11.95 6.83 -29.03
CA LEU A 99 -11.07 5.75 -28.56
C LEU A 99 -9.60 6.02 -28.88
N MET A 100 -9.28 6.52 -30.09
CA MET A 100 -7.93 6.96 -30.45
C MET A 100 -7.46 8.12 -29.57
N TRP A 101 -8.34 9.04 -29.17
CA TRP A 101 -7.96 10.11 -28.25
C TRP A 101 -7.70 9.57 -26.84
N PHE A 102 -8.57 8.68 -26.35
CA PHE A 102 -8.49 8.10 -25.01
C PHE A 102 -7.22 7.26 -24.81
N THR A 103 -6.84 6.48 -25.81
CA THR A 103 -5.68 5.55 -25.76
C THR A 103 -4.36 6.16 -26.25
N ARG A 104 -4.34 7.47 -26.56
CA ARG A 104 -3.16 8.14 -27.15
C ARG A 104 -1.90 8.05 -26.30
N ALA A 105 -2.06 8.05 -24.97
CA ALA A 105 -0.91 7.93 -24.08
C ALA A 105 -0.25 6.54 -24.20
N ASP A 106 -1.05 5.48 -24.32
CA ASP A 106 -0.54 4.11 -24.48
C ASP A 106 0.14 3.93 -25.84
N LEU A 107 -0.43 4.51 -26.90
CA LEU A 107 0.22 4.54 -28.20
C LEU A 107 1.56 5.30 -28.17
N PHE A 108 1.62 6.47 -27.55
CA PHE A 108 2.88 7.20 -27.43
C PHE A 108 3.91 6.48 -26.56
N TYR A 109 3.46 5.71 -25.57
CA TYR A 109 4.35 4.87 -24.77
C TYR A 109 4.99 3.77 -25.60
N PHE A 110 4.26 3.17 -26.53
CA PHE A 110 4.81 2.16 -27.45
C PHE A 110 6.01 2.70 -28.26
N PHE A 111 6.00 3.97 -28.63
CA PHE A 111 7.09 4.61 -29.38
C PHE A 111 8.30 5.00 -28.51
N GLU A 112 8.26 4.77 -27.20
CA GLU A 112 9.39 5.11 -26.35
C GLU A 112 10.60 4.17 -26.55
N PRO A 113 11.82 4.68 -26.33
CA PRO A 113 13.01 3.85 -26.40
C PRO A 113 12.93 2.62 -25.49
N ALA A 114 13.31 1.45 -26.02
CA ALA A 114 13.34 0.20 -25.27
C ALA A 114 14.37 0.18 -24.12
N LYS A 115 15.27 1.17 -24.04
CA LYS A 115 16.23 1.33 -22.95
C LYS A 115 15.62 2.24 -21.87
N PRO A 116 15.51 1.78 -20.60
CA PRO A 116 14.92 2.60 -19.56
C PRO A 116 15.79 3.84 -19.28
N ARG A 117 15.15 4.98 -19.05
CA ARG A 117 15.83 6.21 -18.63
C ARG A 117 16.22 6.07 -17.16
N ASP A 118 17.52 5.97 -16.88
CA ASP A 118 18.02 5.91 -15.51
C ASP A 118 17.85 7.26 -14.81
N LEU A 119 17.03 7.27 -13.76
CA LEU A 119 16.77 8.44 -12.92
C LEU A 119 17.64 8.45 -11.66
N GLY A 120 18.36 7.35 -11.38
CA GLY A 120 19.10 7.14 -10.15
C GLY A 120 18.19 6.98 -8.94
N GLU A 121 18.58 7.59 -7.82
CA GLU A 121 17.84 7.54 -6.56
C GLU A 121 16.49 8.29 -6.65
N VAL A 122 15.44 7.68 -6.10
CA VAL A 122 14.05 8.17 -6.22
C VAL A 122 13.85 9.54 -5.56
N ALA A 123 14.48 9.77 -4.39
CA ALA A 123 14.34 11.02 -3.65
C ALA A 123 14.88 12.25 -4.42
N PRO A 124 16.13 12.26 -4.91
CA PRO A 124 16.61 13.36 -5.74
C PRO A 124 15.91 13.44 -7.10
N ALA A 125 15.52 12.32 -7.72
CA ALA A 125 14.77 12.32 -8.97
C ALA A 125 13.41 13.03 -8.83
N LEU A 126 12.70 12.76 -7.74
CA LEU A 126 11.41 13.41 -7.43
C LEU A 126 11.60 14.90 -7.09
N ALA A 127 12.62 15.25 -6.29
CA ALA A 127 12.93 16.63 -5.96
C ALA A 127 13.28 17.47 -7.21
N ALA A 128 14.00 16.86 -8.15
CA ALA A 128 14.35 17.45 -9.45
C ALA A 128 13.22 17.36 -10.49
N LYS A 129 12.04 16.85 -10.13
CA LYS A 129 10.88 16.65 -11.03
C LYS A 129 11.22 15.86 -12.30
N LYS A 130 12.16 14.91 -12.22
CA LYS A 130 12.56 14.05 -13.35
C LYS A 130 11.59 12.90 -13.63
N ILE A 131 10.70 12.60 -12.68
CA ILE A 131 9.70 11.54 -12.80
C ILE A 131 8.52 12.06 -13.62
N GLU A 132 8.61 11.92 -14.93
CA GLU A 132 7.56 12.26 -15.88
C GLU A 132 6.55 11.11 -16.03
N HIS A 133 5.28 11.44 -16.25
CA HIS A 133 4.26 10.44 -16.55
C HIS A 133 4.54 9.78 -17.90
N ASN A 134 4.13 8.51 -18.01
CA ASN A 134 4.14 7.76 -19.25
C ASN A 134 5.54 7.60 -19.88
N ARG A 135 6.56 7.47 -19.04
CA ARG A 135 7.95 7.21 -19.46
C ARG A 135 8.40 5.84 -18.98
N PHE A 136 9.30 5.22 -19.74
CA PHE A 136 9.99 4.00 -19.35
C PHE A 136 11.26 4.37 -18.58
N VAL A 137 11.26 4.14 -17.27
CA VAL A 137 12.30 4.65 -16.35
C VAL A 137 12.90 3.52 -15.53
N LEU A 138 14.13 3.74 -15.06
CA LEU A 138 14.78 2.98 -13.99
C LEU A 138 14.95 3.90 -12.79
N VAL A 139 14.48 3.47 -11.63
CA VAL A 139 14.50 4.21 -10.37
C VAL A 139 15.02 3.30 -9.27
N LYS A 140 15.88 3.84 -8.41
CA LYS A 140 16.43 3.13 -7.25
C LYS A 140 15.84 3.69 -5.96
N GLY A 141 15.49 2.83 -5.02
CA GLY A 141 15.00 3.29 -3.73
C GLY A 141 14.59 2.16 -2.79
N PRO A 142 14.65 2.40 -1.47
CA PRO A 142 14.30 1.39 -0.49
C PRO A 142 12.78 1.14 -0.46
N PRO A 143 12.32 -0.10 -0.66
CA PRO A 143 10.90 -0.44 -0.62
C PRO A 143 10.35 -0.50 0.82
N ASP A 144 9.12 -0.05 1.02
CA ASP A 144 8.40 -0.27 2.28
C ASP A 144 7.80 -1.68 2.35
N ARG A 145 8.63 -2.64 2.76
CA ARG A 145 8.25 -4.05 2.88
C ARG A 145 7.18 -4.30 3.95
N LYS A 146 7.14 -3.47 5.00
CA LYS A 146 6.21 -3.66 6.13
C LYS A 146 4.75 -3.45 5.71
N HIS A 147 4.52 -2.55 4.77
CA HIS A 147 3.18 -2.20 4.28
C HIS A 147 2.98 -2.62 2.82
N ALA A 148 3.75 -3.60 2.34
CA ALA A 148 3.56 -4.17 1.01
C ALA A 148 2.23 -4.94 0.96
N LEU A 149 1.42 -4.65 -0.05
CA LEU A 149 0.16 -5.31 -0.32
C LEU A 149 0.34 -6.33 -1.45
N VAL A 150 -0.26 -7.50 -1.32
CA VAL A 150 -0.36 -8.47 -2.41
C VAL A 150 -1.77 -8.46 -2.94
N LEU A 151 -1.88 -8.30 -4.25
CA LEU A 151 -3.11 -8.34 -5.01
C LEU A 151 -3.07 -9.58 -5.89
N GLU A 152 -4.08 -10.43 -5.77
CA GLU A 152 -4.25 -11.56 -6.68
C GLU A 152 -4.84 -11.07 -8.00
N ARG A 153 -4.27 -11.53 -9.13
CA ARG A 153 -4.78 -11.19 -10.46
C ARG A 153 -5.84 -12.20 -10.87
N ARG A 154 -6.82 -11.73 -11.64
CA ARG A 154 -7.85 -12.61 -12.24
C ARG A 154 -7.26 -13.68 -13.17
N VAL A 155 -6.14 -13.38 -13.81
CA VAL A 155 -5.47 -14.30 -14.76
C VAL A 155 -4.03 -14.50 -14.28
N GLY A 156 -3.87 -15.41 -13.32
CA GLY A 156 -2.58 -15.92 -12.84
C GLY A 156 -1.67 -14.91 -12.15
N GLY A 157 -0.97 -15.39 -11.12
CA GLY A 157 0.06 -14.62 -10.42
C GLY A 157 -0.48 -13.50 -9.54
N TYR A 158 0.45 -12.70 -9.04
CA TYR A 158 0.21 -11.72 -7.99
C TYR A 158 0.90 -10.40 -8.32
N ASP A 159 0.26 -9.29 -7.98
CA ASP A 159 0.88 -7.97 -8.01
C ASP A 159 1.23 -7.56 -6.58
N THR A 160 2.50 -7.25 -6.34
CA THR A 160 2.94 -6.66 -5.08
C THR A 160 2.96 -5.15 -5.23
N PHE A 161 2.20 -4.46 -4.38
CA PHE A 161 2.10 -3.02 -4.34
C PHE A 161 2.77 -2.48 -3.08
N TYR A 162 3.76 -1.61 -3.22
CA TYR A 162 4.46 -1.01 -2.09
C TYR A 162 4.91 0.42 -2.41
N ARG A 163 5.18 1.22 -1.38
CA ARG A 163 5.76 2.56 -1.56
C ARG A 163 7.28 2.50 -1.53
N LEU A 164 7.91 3.48 -2.17
CA LEU A 164 9.32 3.77 -1.93
C LEU A 164 9.46 4.71 -0.73
N LEU A 165 10.43 4.44 0.14
CA LEU A 165 10.72 5.27 1.31
C LEU A 165 11.54 6.52 0.89
N GLY A 166 11.53 7.55 1.73
CA GLY A 166 12.25 8.81 1.46
C GLY A 166 11.56 9.81 0.53
N VAL A 167 10.43 9.43 -0.08
CA VAL A 167 9.71 10.26 -1.08
C VAL A 167 8.33 10.73 -0.63
N ASN A 168 8.11 10.86 0.68
CA ASN A 168 6.84 11.30 1.27
C ASN A 168 5.61 10.57 0.71
N SER A 169 5.78 9.28 0.34
CA SER A 169 4.74 8.42 -0.24
C SER A 169 4.14 8.96 -1.55
N ARG A 170 4.96 9.62 -2.37
CA ARG A 170 4.59 10.06 -3.73
C ARG A 170 4.94 9.05 -4.83
N VAL A 171 5.81 8.08 -4.56
CA VAL A 171 6.18 7.05 -5.53
C VAL A 171 5.85 5.69 -4.97
N PHE A 172 5.06 4.94 -5.72
CA PHE A 172 4.69 3.56 -5.46
C PHE A 172 5.24 2.67 -6.57
N VAL A 173 5.35 1.39 -6.29
CA VAL A 173 5.75 0.36 -7.26
C VAL A 173 4.69 -0.73 -7.24
N GLN A 174 4.25 -1.12 -8.44
CA GLN A 174 3.45 -2.32 -8.67
C GLN A 174 4.34 -3.32 -9.39
N ALA A 175 4.72 -4.39 -8.71
CA ALA A 175 5.60 -5.43 -9.25
C ALA A 175 4.82 -6.72 -9.47
N HIS A 176 4.79 -7.18 -10.72
CA HIS A 176 4.17 -8.47 -11.07
C HIS A 176 5.05 -9.64 -10.63
N ARG A 177 4.43 -10.68 -10.07
CA ARG A 177 5.06 -11.90 -9.57
C ARG A 177 4.28 -13.13 -10.00
N LYS A 178 5.00 -14.22 -10.25
CA LYS A 178 4.39 -15.54 -10.49
C LYS A 178 3.90 -16.21 -9.21
N THR A 179 4.61 -16.00 -8.09
CA THR A 179 4.32 -16.64 -6.80
C THR A 179 3.88 -15.62 -5.74
N ARG A 180 3.12 -16.09 -4.74
CA ARG A 180 2.60 -15.27 -3.64
C ARG A 180 3.68 -14.83 -2.65
N THR A 181 4.88 -15.40 -2.71
CA THR A 181 5.92 -15.19 -1.70
C THR A 181 6.46 -13.75 -1.72
N ILE A 182 6.04 -12.97 -0.73
CA ILE A 182 6.44 -11.56 -0.51
C ILE A 182 7.87 -11.46 0.03
N ALA A 183 8.29 -12.48 0.78
CA ALA A 183 9.15 -12.25 1.94
C ALA A 183 10.63 -11.94 1.66
N ARG A 184 11.16 -12.03 0.42
CA ARG A 184 12.64 -11.95 0.22
C ARG A 184 13.18 -11.17 -0.97
N GLU A 185 12.38 -10.85 -1.98
CA GLU A 185 12.93 -10.30 -3.25
C GLU A 185 12.20 -9.04 -3.68
N VAL A 186 12.04 -8.05 -2.80
CA VAL A 186 11.75 -6.70 -3.28
C VAL A 186 13.08 -6.03 -3.50
N ASP A 187 13.45 -5.93 -4.78
CA ASP A 187 14.70 -5.33 -5.23
C ASP A 187 14.79 -3.86 -4.84
N TYR A 188 16.01 -3.33 -4.84
CA TYR A 188 16.27 -1.90 -4.67
C TYR A 188 16.08 -1.11 -5.96
N GLU A 189 16.21 -1.79 -7.10
CA GLU A 189 16.11 -1.22 -8.43
C GLU A 189 14.79 -1.61 -9.07
N HIS A 190 14.10 -0.64 -9.63
CA HIS A 190 12.79 -0.83 -10.24
C HIS A 190 12.77 -0.18 -11.61
N TYR A 191 12.36 -0.92 -12.64
CA TYR A 191 12.19 -0.39 -13.98
C TYR A 191 10.79 -0.66 -14.50
N GLY A 192 10.23 0.28 -15.26
CA GLY A 192 8.87 0.15 -15.75
C GLY A 192 8.26 1.46 -16.21
N ARG A 193 6.94 1.42 -16.42
CA ARG A 193 6.15 2.58 -16.84
C ARG A 193 5.73 3.41 -15.65
N VAL A 194 5.94 4.72 -15.70
CA VAL A 194 5.39 5.65 -14.70
C VAL A 194 3.95 6.00 -15.06
N VAL A 195 3.01 5.72 -14.16
CA VAL A 195 1.58 6.03 -14.33
C VAL A 195 1.10 6.85 -13.12
N PRO A 196 0.26 7.88 -13.30
CA PRO A 196 -0.35 8.55 -12.17
C PRO A 196 -1.16 7.58 -11.30
N PHE A 197 -1.05 7.70 -9.97
CA PHE A 197 -1.73 6.77 -9.04
C PHE A 197 -3.25 6.73 -9.27
N TRP A 198 -3.87 7.87 -9.56
CA TRP A 198 -5.32 7.97 -9.79
C TRP A 198 -5.81 7.28 -11.07
N LYS A 199 -4.90 6.90 -11.99
CA LYS A 199 -5.27 6.14 -13.20
C LYS A 199 -5.43 4.64 -12.95
N LEU A 200 -5.05 4.14 -11.77
CA LEU A 200 -5.28 2.74 -11.43
C LEU A 200 -6.78 2.50 -11.23
N ASN A 201 -7.30 1.40 -11.79
CA ASN A 201 -8.72 1.03 -11.67
C ASN A 201 -9.19 0.85 -10.22
N TYR A 202 -8.27 0.54 -9.31
CA TYR A 202 -8.52 0.33 -7.88
C TYR A 202 -7.90 1.43 -6.99
N ALA A 203 -7.53 2.59 -7.55
CA ALA A 203 -6.89 3.68 -6.81
C ALA A 203 -7.68 4.09 -5.54
N THR A 204 -9.00 4.21 -5.64
CA THR A 204 -9.86 4.58 -4.49
C THR A 204 -9.85 3.53 -3.39
N THR A 205 -10.00 2.25 -3.75
CA THR A 205 -9.97 1.13 -2.80
C THR A 205 -8.60 1.03 -2.12
N LEU A 206 -7.54 1.20 -2.90
CA LEU A 206 -6.16 1.18 -2.42
C LEU A 206 -5.86 2.35 -1.48
N SER A 207 -6.28 3.56 -1.81
CA SER A 207 -6.15 4.73 -0.92
C SER A 207 -6.84 4.49 0.42
N LYS A 208 -8.09 4.01 0.40
CA LYS A 208 -8.84 3.68 1.64
C LYS A 208 -8.16 2.59 2.46
N TYR A 209 -7.62 1.57 1.79
CA TYR A 209 -6.87 0.51 2.44
C TYR A 209 -5.63 1.07 3.14
N LEU A 210 -4.80 1.83 2.41
CA LEU A 210 -3.58 2.44 2.94
C LEU A 210 -3.90 3.44 4.08
N GLU A 211 -4.96 4.24 3.94
CA GLU A 211 -5.48 5.13 5.00
C GLU A 211 -5.81 4.40 6.30
N ARG A 212 -6.33 3.17 6.19
CA ARG A 212 -6.71 2.35 7.35
C ARG A 212 -5.51 1.68 8.01
N ILE A 213 -4.59 1.14 7.22
CA ILE A 213 -3.47 0.34 7.74
C ILE A 213 -2.23 1.17 8.08
N MET A 214 -2.08 2.36 7.48
CA MET A 214 -0.91 3.21 7.67
C MET A 214 -1.26 4.44 8.49
N THR A 215 -0.39 4.73 9.45
CA THR A 215 -0.37 6.02 10.15
C THR A 215 0.83 6.81 9.66
N ARG A 216 0.63 8.10 9.40
CA ARG A 216 1.72 9.01 9.10
C ARG A 216 2.27 9.59 10.41
N ALA A 217 3.54 9.36 10.68
CA ALA A 217 4.23 9.96 11.81
C ALA A 217 4.75 11.37 11.45
N HIS A 218 4.48 12.31 12.34
CA HIS A 218 4.99 13.68 12.31
C HIS A 218 5.82 13.90 13.58
N ASP A 219 7.15 13.98 13.43
CA ASP A 219 8.03 14.26 14.55
C ASP A 219 8.05 15.77 14.83
N ILE A 220 7.67 16.13 16.04
CA ILE A 220 7.43 17.50 16.49
C ILE A 220 8.48 17.87 17.54
N ASP A 221 9.00 19.07 17.44
CA ASP A 221 9.86 19.64 18.48
C ASP A 221 9.05 20.20 19.65
N PHE A 222 9.65 20.20 20.85
CA PHE A 222 9.00 20.76 22.03
C PHE A 222 8.51 22.20 21.82
N ASP A 223 9.32 23.04 21.18
CA ASP A 223 9.00 24.46 20.97
C ASP A 223 7.83 24.64 19.99
N GLU A 224 7.73 23.76 19.00
CA GLU A 224 6.60 23.69 18.10
C GLU A 224 5.32 23.22 18.81
N LEU A 225 5.42 22.19 19.66
CA LEU A 225 4.31 21.73 20.48
C LEU A 225 3.82 22.86 21.41
N ALA A 226 4.73 23.57 22.06
CA ALA A 226 4.44 24.71 22.92
C ALA A 226 3.69 25.81 22.17
N ARG A 227 4.22 26.21 21.00
CA ARG A 227 3.59 27.21 20.12
C ARG A 227 2.19 26.79 19.68
N ALA A 228 2.03 25.54 19.26
CA ALA A 228 0.75 25.01 18.81
C ALA A 228 -0.27 24.96 19.96
N LYS A 229 0.18 24.72 21.19
CA LYS A 229 -0.67 24.74 22.39
C LYS A 229 -1.07 26.14 22.85
N SER A 230 -0.27 27.17 22.54
CA SER A 230 -0.64 28.57 22.82
C SER A 230 -1.60 29.17 21.78
N GLN A 231 -1.81 28.52 20.64
CA GLN A 231 -2.74 29.00 19.62
C GLN A 231 -4.20 28.81 20.07
N THR A 232 -4.98 29.90 20.03
CA THR A 232 -6.43 29.87 20.32
C THR A 232 -7.26 29.53 19.08
N GLN A 233 -6.72 29.70 17.88
CA GLN A 233 -7.42 29.47 16.62
C GLN A 233 -7.54 27.97 16.31
N LYS A 234 -8.76 27.51 16.00
CA LYS A 234 -9.05 26.18 15.48
C LYS A 234 -9.28 26.25 13.96
N PRO A 235 -8.78 25.29 13.15
CA PRO A 235 -7.98 24.12 13.52
C PRO A 235 -6.50 24.46 13.82
N VAL A 236 -5.89 23.75 14.77
CA VAL A 236 -4.47 23.92 15.11
C VAL A 236 -3.62 23.30 14.02
N THR A 237 -2.65 24.05 13.50
CA THR A 237 -1.71 23.57 12.49
C THR A 237 -0.31 23.47 13.08
N ILE A 238 0.27 22.28 13.02
CA ILE A 238 1.64 21.99 13.47
C ILE A 238 2.56 21.81 12.28
N VAL A 239 3.81 22.24 12.42
CA VAL A 239 4.89 22.02 11.46
C VAL A 239 5.87 21.00 12.03
N ASP A 240 6.02 19.84 11.37
CA ASP A 240 6.97 18.83 11.81
C ASP A 240 8.44 19.19 11.48
N LYS A 241 9.40 18.40 11.96
CA LYS A 241 10.84 18.54 11.71
C LYS A 241 11.22 18.59 10.23
N HIS A 242 10.37 18.05 9.36
CA HIS A 242 10.55 18.06 7.92
C HIS A 242 9.80 19.20 7.22
N LYS A 243 9.38 20.22 7.99
CA LYS A 243 8.64 21.41 7.52
C LYS A 243 7.26 21.09 6.94
N ARG A 244 6.66 19.96 7.31
CA ARG A 244 5.36 19.53 6.78
C ARG A 244 4.27 19.99 7.74
N LYS A 245 3.21 20.57 7.19
CA LYS A 245 2.05 21.02 7.95
C LYS A 245 1.09 19.85 8.21
N ALA A 246 0.64 19.70 9.44
CA ALA A 246 -0.40 18.77 9.84
C ALA A 246 -1.48 19.52 10.63
N GLN A 247 -2.75 19.28 10.30
CA GLN A 247 -3.86 19.74 11.12
C GLN A 247 -4.07 18.75 12.26
N VAL A 248 -4.32 19.26 13.45
CA VAL A 248 -4.46 18.43 14.65
C VAL A 248 -5.87 18.52 15.20
N SER A 249 -6.53 17.38 15.32
CA SER A 249 -7.82 17.26 16.00
C SER A 249 -7.61 17.04 17.51
N PRO A 250 -8.59 17.40 18.36
CA PRO A 250 -8.50 17.20 19.81
C PRO A 250 -8.24 15.74 20.22
N ASP A 251 -8.78 14.78 19.47
CA ASP A 251 -8.68 13.34 19.70
C ASP A 251 -7.45 12.68 19.08
N GLN A 252 -6.61 13.45 18.36
CA GLN A 252 -5.46 12.90 17.64
C GLN A 252 -4.42 12.32 18.64
N PRO A 253 -4.01 11.05 18.50
CA PRO A 253 -2.98 10.47 19.37
C PRO A 253 -1.60 11.07 19.12
N LEU A 254 -0.91 11.33 20.23
CA LEU A 254 0.47 11.77 20.32
C LEU A 254 1.28 10.74 21.12
N TRP A 255 2.40 10.29 20.56
CA TRP A 255 3.38 9.48 21.27
C TRP A 255 4.51 10.37 21.79
N ILE A 256 4.66 10.44 23.10
CA ILE A 256 5.69 11.20 23.78
C ILE A 256 6.72 10.22 24.31
N ASN A 257 7.91 10.24 23.74
CA ASN A 257 9.01 9.37 24.18
C ASN A 257 9.95 10.17 25.07
N ALA A 258 10.20 9.66 26.26
CA ALA A 258 11.03 10.29 27.27
C ALA A 258 12.11 9.34 27.77
N SER A 259 13.24 9.90 28.18
CA SER A 259 14.32 9.20 28.86
C SER A 259 14.69 9.98 30.11
N TYR A 260 14.59 9.31 31.25
CA TYR A 260 14.88 9.93 32.53
C TYR A 260 16.36 9.71 32.89
N PRO A 261 17.11 10.76 33.26
CA PRO A 261 18.57 10.67 33.40
C PRO A 261 19.05 9.56 34.35
N ARG A 262 18.27 9.30 35.40
CA ARG A 262 18.64 8.36 36.47
C ARG A 262 18.01 6.97 36.32
N GLU A 263 17.09 6.77 35.39
CA GLU A 263 16.44 5.47 35.21
C GLU A 263 17.16 4.64 34.16
N TRP A 264 17.67 3.49 34.59
CA TRP A 264 18.37 2.55 33.74
C TRP A 264 17.75 1.17 33.87
N VAL A 265 17.90 0.35 32.84
CA VAL A 265 17.46 -1.04 32.83
C VAL A 265 18.68 -1.93 32.69
N VAL A 266 18.87 -2.82 33.66
CA VAL A 266 19.77 -3.96 33.50
C VAL A 266 18.99 -5.06 32.79
N ARG A 267 19.51 -5.47 31.62
CA ARG A 267 18.97 -6.57 30.82
C ARG A 267 19.85 -7.79 31.02
N LEU A 268 19.32 -8.83 31.64
CA LEU A 268 19.99 -10.12 31.79
C LEU A 268 19.33 -11.13 30.85
N THR A 269 20.10 -11.86 30.05
CA THR A 269 19.50 -12.80 29.08
C THR A 269 18.83 -13.97 29.78
N ARG A 270 17.61 -14.33 29.34
CA ARG A 270 16.88 -15.50 29.84
C ARG A 270 17.61 -16.83 29.54
N LYS A 271 18.55 -16.85 28.59
CA LYS A 271 19.39 -18.03 28.30
C LYS A 271 20.35 -18.36 29.44
N ALA A 272 20.90 -17.33 30.10
CA ALA A 272 21.86 -17.48 31.19
C ALA A 272 21.16 -17.58 32.55
N TYR A 273 20.03 -16.88 32.71
CA TYR A 273 19.25 -16.85 33.95
C TYR A 273 17.87 -17.41 33.67
N LYS A 274 17.60 -18.65 34.10
CA LYS A 274 16.34 -19.34 33.79
C LYS A 274 15.14 -18.70 34.47
N THR A 275 15.32 -18.20 35.69
CA THR A 275 14.25 -17.57 36.47
C THR A 275 14.58 -16.10 36.78
N ILE A 276 13.53 -15.32 37.08
CA ILE A 276 13.71 -13.95 37.56
C ILE A 276 14.44 -13.90 38.91
N ALA A 277 14.27 -14.93 39.75
CA ALA A 277 14.96 -15.01 41.05
C ALA A 277 16.48 -15.12 40.87
N ASP A 278 16.95 -15.90 39.88
CA ASP A 278 18.37 -16.02 39.56
C ASP A 278 18.96 -14.68 39.08
N ALA A 279 18.20 -13.98 38.22
CA ALA A 279 18.58 -12.65 37.74
C ALA A 279 18.65 -11.62 38.88
N LYS A 280 17.74 -11.69 39.86
CA LYS A 280 17.73 -10.84 41.05
C LYS A 280 18.94 -11.10 41.96
N LYS A 281 19.22 -12.37 42.26
CA LYS A 281 20.40 -12.78 43.06
C LYS A 281 21.70 -12.22 42.47
N GLN A 282 21.82 -12.22 41.14
CA GLN A 282 22.99 -11.67 40.46
C GLN A 282 23.17 -10.16 40.71
N LEU A 283 22.07 -9.39 40.76
CA LEU A 283 22.14 -7.95 41.06
C LEU A 283 22.36 -7.65 42.54
N GLU A 284 21.89 -8.52 43.45
CA GLU A 284 22.13 -8.40 44.89
C GLU A 284 23.64 -8.44 45.20
N VAL A 285 24.42 -9.26 44.49
CA VAL A 285 25.90 -9.30 44.60
C VAL A 285 26.56 -7.97 44.23
N ILE A 286 25.89 -7.14 43.43
CA ILE A 286 26.39 -5.83 43.01
C ILE A 286 25.98 -4.73 44.02
N ASN A 287 25.11 -5.07 44.98
CA ASN A 287 24.59 -4.17 46.01
C ASN A 287 23.94 -2.90 45.45
N ILE A 288 23.12 -3.07 44.39
CA ILE A 288 22.39 -1.97 43.76
C ILE A 288 20.89 -2.19 43.97
N PRO A 289 20.19 -1.22 44.57
CA PRO A 289 18.73 -1.25 44.64
C PRO A 289 18.09 -1.35 43.26
N PHE A 290 17.21 -2.33 43.07
CA PHE A 290 16.50 -2.56 41.82
C PHE A 290 15.01 -2.84 42.05
N ALA A 291 14.22 -2.68 40.99
CA ALA A 291 12.84 -3.13 40.88
C ALA A 291 12.66 -3.92 39.58
N VAL A 292 11.58 -4.70 39.49
CA VAL A 292 11.23 -5.36 38.23
C VAL A 292 10.71 -4.30 37.25
N ASP A 293 11.26 -4.28 36.04
CA ASP A 293 10.77 -3.41 34.96
C ASP A 293 9.40 -3.91 34.50
N ASP A 294 8.45 -3.00 34.30
CA ASP A 294 7.08 -3.36 33.93
C ASP A 294 6.90 -3.64 32.43
N GLU A 295 7.91 -3.32 31.61
CA GLU A 295 7.96 -3.71 30.20
C GLU A 295 8.41 -5.17 30.04
N PRO A 296 7.55 -6.09 29.59
CA PRO A 296 7.92 -7.47 29.41
C PRO A 296 8.95 -7.63 28.27
N SER A 297 9.80 -8.65 28.38
CA SER A 297 10.67 -9.07 27.29
C SER A 297 10.74 -10.58 27.21
N ARG A 298 10.60 -11.12 25.99
CA ARG A 298 10.77 -12.55 25.71
C ARG A 298 12.23 -13.01 25.81
N ILE A 299 13.19 -12.09 25.69
CA ILE A 299 14.61 -12.40 25.56
C ILE A 299 15.38 -12.07 26.86
N TYR A 300 14.94 -11.06 27.60
CA TYR A 300 15.65 -10.55 28.77
C TYR A 300 14.77 -10.51 30.02
N TRP A 301 15.39 -10.76 31.17
CA TRP A 301 14.89 -10.21 32.43
C TRP A 301 15.30 -8.74 32.51
N ARG A 302 14.33 -7.87 32.78
CA ARG A 302 14.52 -6.42 32.83
C ARG A 302 14.34 -5.95 34.27
N LEU A 303 15.39 -5.35 34.82
CA LEU A 303 15.43 -4.85 36.19
C LEU A 303 15.76 -3.36 36.16
N ALA A 304 14.84 -2.53 36.62
CA ALA A 304 14.99 -1.08 36.67
C ALA A 304 15.86 -0.70 37.88
N VAL A 305 16.84 0.16 37.66
CA VAL A 305 17.78 0.66 38.65
C VAL A 305 17.88 2.19 38.56
N LEU A 306 18.11 2.82 39.70
CA LEU A 306 18.30 4.27 39.79
C LEU A 306 19.78 4.58 39.98
N LEU A 307 20.42 5.08 38.92
CA LEU A 307 21.87 5.27 38.88
C LEU A 307 22.24 6.72 38.55
N ASP A 308 23.33 7.20 39.12
CA ASP A 308 24.04 8.40 38.64
C ASP A 308 25.11 8.03 37.58
N ASP A 309 25.71 9.05 36.96
CA ASP A 309 26.68 8.85 35.88
C ASP A 309 27.94 8.08 36.32
N ALA A 310 28.38 8.23 37.57
CA ALA A 310 29.54 7.53 38.10
C ALA A 310 29.24 6.02 38.29
N GLN A 311 28.07 5.70 38.84
CA GLN A 311 27.58 4.33 38.97
C GLN A 311 27.38 3.67 37.60
N VAL A 312 26.86 4.39 36.61
CA VAL A 312 26.70 3.90 35.23
C VAL A 312 28.06 3.54 34.63
N ALA A 313 29.08 4.38 34.80
CA ALA A 313 30.42 4.10 34.28
C ALA A 313 31.03 2.84 34.92
N MET A 314 30.90 2.71 36.24
CA MET A 314 31.35 1.53 36.98
C MET A 314 30.65 0.25 36.48
N LEU A 315 29.31 0.27 36.38
CA LEU A 315 28.53 -0.88 35.94
C LEU A 315 28.80 -1.27 34.49
N ARG A 316 28.98 -0.30 33.60
CA ARG A 316 29.35 -0.58 32.21
C ARG A 316 30.70 -1.29 32.12
N LYS A 317 31.67 -0.92 32.95
CA LYS A 317 32.96 -1.63 33.03
C LYS A 317 32.76 -3.07 33.52
N ARG A 318 31.93 -3.26 34.55
CA ARG A 318 31.63 -4.58 35.11
C ARG A 318 30.87 -5.47 34.12
N PHE A 319 29.83 -4.98 33.47
CA PHE A 319 29.02 -5.75 32.51
C PHE A 319 29.69 -6.04 31.17
N ARG A 320 30.91 -5.53 30.92
CA ARG A 320 31.71 -5.97 29.76
C ARG A 320 32.27 -7.38 29.93
N THR A 321 32.31 -7.92 31.14
CA THR A 321 32.75 -9.31 31.35
C THR A 321 31.70 -10.27 30.78
N PRO A 322 32.07 -11.16 29.83
CA PRO A 322 31.13 -12.05 29.16
C PRO A 322 30.27 -12.91 30.10
N GLU A 323 30.83 -13.27 31.26
CA GLU A 323 30.23 -14.16 32.26
C GLU A 323 28.91 -13.64 32.83
N LEU A 324 28.72 -12.32 32.91
CA LEU A 324 27.51 -11.74 33.50
C LEU A 324 26.31 -11.75 32.55
N HIS A 325 26.53 -11.95 31.24
CA HIS A 325 25.49 -11.93 30.21
C HIS A 325 24.45 -10.79 30.39
N ALA A 326 24.93 -9.63 30.83
CA ALA A 326 24.14 -8.48 31.23
C ALA A 326 24.49 -7.27 30.36
N SER A 327 23.50 -6.42 30.09
CA SER A 327 23.73 -5.13 29.46
C SER A 327 22.97 -4.04 30.20
N LEU A 328 23.58 -2.86 30.31
CA LEU A 328 22.96 -1.68 30.91
C LEU A 328 22.50 -0.73 29.80
N VAL A 329 21.21 -0.45 29.74
CA VAL A 329 20.62 0.52 28.81
C VAL A 329 19.87 1.60 29.56
N ARG A 330 19.88 2.82 29.00
CA ARG A 330 19.08 3.90 29.58
C ARG A 330 17.62 3.58 29.34
N ARG A 331 16.77 3.76 30.36
CA ARG A 331 15.35 3.51 30.22
C ARG A 331 14.75 4.59 29.32
N GLN A 332 13.96 4.13 28.36
CA GLN A 332 13.14 4.97 27.51
C GLN A 332 11.71 4.53 27.76
N VAL A 333 10.80 5.50 27.90
CA VAL A 333 9.38 5.23 28.07
C VAL A 333 8.59 5.96 27.01
N ALA A 334 7.54 5.32 26.54
CA ALA A 334 6.58 5.90 25.62
C ALA A 334 5.26 6.16 26.35
N TYR A 335 4.77 7.39 26.27
CA TYR A 335 3.43 7.75 26.69
C TYR A 335 2.57 7.98 25.44
N MET A 336 1.37 7.44 25.42
CA MET A 336 0.38 7.74 24.39
C MET A 336 -0.70 8.62 25.01
N ALA A 337 -0.89 9.82 24.49
CA ALA A 337 -1.93 10.73 24.97
C ALA A 337 -2.63 11.39 23.79
N LYS A 338 -3.90 11.76 23.96
CA LYS A 338 -4.62 12.54 22.96
C LYS A 338 -4.16 13.98 22.99
N TRP A 339 -4.33 14.70 21.88
CA TRP A 339 -3.95 16.10 21.81
C TRP A 339 -4.58 16.91 22.94
N ASP A 340 -5.88 16.83 23.18
CA ASP A 340 -6.58 17.58 24.23
C ASP A 340 -6.13 17.27 25.68
N GLN A 341 -5.53 16.10 25.91
CA GLN A 341 -4.99 15.69 27.20
C GLN A 341 -3.62 16.29 27.51
N ILE A 342 -3.00 16.99 26.55
CA ILE A 342 -1.63 17.50 26.66
C ILE A 342 -1.66 19.01 26.89
N ALA A 343 -0.88 19.46 27.87
CA ALA A 343 -0.55 20.86 28.09
C ALA A 343 0.96 21.05 28.07
N VAL A 344 1.41 22.27 27.76
CA VAL A 344 2.81 22.67 27.88
C VAL A 344 2.88 23.85 28.84
N LYS A 345 3.65 23.70 29.93
CA LYS A 345 3.81 24.73 30.97
C LYS A 345 5.21 24.64 31.56
N ASP A 346 5.85 25.78 31.80
CA ASP A 346 7.13 25.88 32.52
C ASP A 346 8.24 24.96 31.98
N GLY A 347 8.33 24.79 30.65
CA GLY A 347 9.32 23.91 30.03
C GLY A 347 9.02 22.41 30.18
N LYS A 348 7.77 22.04 30.50
CA LYS A 348 7.33 20.65 30.67
C LYS A 348 6.14 20.31 29.78
N VAL A 349 6.08 19.06 29.35
CA VAL A 349 4.87 18.46 28.79
C VAL A 349 4.09 17.82 29.93
N ILE A 350 2.85 18.24 30.11
CA ILE A 350 1.92 17.74 31.13
C ILE A 350 0.88 16.89 30.42
N ILE A 351 0.79 15.61 30.79
CA ILE A 351 -0.26 14.69 30.33
C ILE A 351 -1.30 14.58 31.45
N ARG A 352 -2.51 15.08 31.20
CA ARG A 352 -3.58 15.17 32.21
C ARG A 352 -4.39 13.89 32.41
N ALA A 353 -4.30 12.96 31.46
CA ALA A 353 -5.06 11.72 31.54
C ALA A 353 -4.31 10.71 32.41
N ALA A 354 -5.03 10.14 33.38
CA ALA A 354 -4.61 8.89 33.99
C ALA A 354 -4.90 7.76 32.99
N ASP A 355 -3.85 7.05 32.58
CA ASP A 355 -3.97 5.88 31.72
C ASP A 355 -3.26 4.70 32.42
N PRO A 356 -3.97 3.60 32.72
CA PRO A 356 -3.37 2.45 33.39
C PRO A 356 -2.29 1.75 32.56
N SER A 357 -2.24 2.01 31.24
CA SER A 357 -1.18 1.52 30.35
C SER A 357 0.12 2.33 30.44
N PHE A 358 0.14 3.45 31.17
CA PHE A 358 1.36 4.23 31.33
C PHE A 358 2.45 3.44 32.05
N PRO A 359 3.69 3.48 31.53
CA PRO A 359 4.80 2.78 32.14
C PRO A 359 5.08 3.36 33.52
N ALA A 360 5.42 2.47 34.45
CA ALA A 360 5.79 2.82 35.81
C ALA A 360 7.02 3.75 35.82
N ARG A 361 7.08 4.61 36.83
CA ARG A 361 8.28 5.36 37.18
C ARG A 361 8.95 4.71 38.37
N TYR A 362 10.24 4.93 38.52
CA TYR A 362 10.99 4.31 39.59
C TYR A 362 11.48 5.37 40.56
N GLU A 363 11.20 5.14 41.84
CA GLU A 363 11.63 6.02 42.92
C GLU A 363 12.30 5.21 44.02
N LYS A 364 13.25 5.86 44.70
CA LYS A 364 13.93 5.25 45.84
C LYS A 364 13.11 5.52 47.11
N ARG A 365 12.61 4.47 47.76
CA ARG A 365 11.96 4.53 49.08
C ARG A 365 12.84 3.80 50.09
N GLY A 366 13.62 4.56 50.85
CA GLY A 366 14.66 4.00 51.72
C GLY A 366 15.75 3.31 50.88
N GLU A 367 16.02 2.04 51.15
CA GLU A 367 16.99 1.24 50.40
C GLU A 367 16.41 0.53 49.17
N LYS A 368 15.08 0.59 48.98
CA LYS A 368 14.40 -0.11 47.89
C LYS A 368 14.08 0.84 46.74
N VAL A 369 14.17 0.31 45.52
CA VAL A 369 13.56 0.94 44.36
C VAL A 369 12.14 0.38 44.23
N VAL A 370 11.17 1.26 44.08
CA VAL A 370 9.76 0.88 43.98
C VAL A 370 9.21 1.41 42.65
N ALA A 371 8.44 0.57 41.97
CA ALA A 371 7.68 0.95 40.79
C ALA A 371 6.45 1.76 41.24
N ASN A 372 6.31 2.98 40.72
CA ASN A 372 5.22 3.89 40.97
C ASN A 372 4.52 4.21 39.64
N ARG A 373 3.34 3.64 39.42
CA ARG A 373 2.54 3.96 38.22
C ARG A 373 1.85 5.30 38.42
N PRO A 374 1.97 6.24 37.46
CA PRO A 374 1.32 7.53 37.58
C PRO A 374 -0.21 7.36 37.61
N GLN A 375 -0.84 7.81 38.70
CA GLN A 375 -2.30 7.79 38.86
C GLN A 375 -2.98 9.10 38.45
N GLY A 376 -2.20 10.12 38.05
CA GLY A 376 -2.67 11.45 37.71
C GLY A 376 -1.79 12.10 36.65
N GLU A 377 -1.58 13.41 36.77
CA GLU A 377 -0.80 14.15 35.78
C GLU A 377 0.65 13.66 35.68
N VAL A 378 1.10 13.39 34.46
CA VAL A 378 2.51 13.07 34.18
C VAL A 378 3.22 14.32 33.70
N ASN A 379 4.25 14.74 34.43
CA ASN A 379 5.08 15.88 34.10
C ASN A 379 6.40 15.42 33.50
N ILE A 380 6.68 15.83 32.25
CA ILE A 380 7.89 15.45 31.52
C ILE A 380 8.67 16.71 31.19
N ASP A 381 9.84 16.88 31.81
CA ASP A 381 10.72 18.01 31.53
C ASP A 381 11.23 17.98 30.08
N LYS A 382 11.42 19.17 29.47
CA LYS A 382 11.99 19.29 28.11
C LYS A 382 13.30 18.51 27.94
N ALA A 383 14.14 18.48 28.97
CA ALA A 383 15.43 17.77 28.96
C ALA A 383 15.29 16.23 28.98
N ALA A 384 14.15 15.70 29.44
CA ALA A 384 13.87 14.27 29.41
C ALA A 384 13.20 13.82 28.10
N LEU A 385 12.71 14.74 27.26
CA LEU A 385 12.04 14.39 26.00
C LEU A 385 13.06 13.95 24.96
N LEU A 386 12.81 12.78 24.36
CA LEU A 386 13.58 12.29 23.21
C LEU A 386 12.95 12.77 21.91
N TYR A 387 11.67 12.45 21.72
CA TYR A 387 10.90 12.86 20.56
C TYR A 387 9.40 12.81 20.86
N ILE A 388 8.66 13.62 20.13
CA ILE A 388 7.21 13.71 20.19
C ILE A 388 6.70 13.40 18.79
N THR A 389 5.89 12.36 18.64
CA THR A 389 5.37 11.95 17.34
C THR A 389 3.87 12.07 17.34
N LEU A 390 3.34 12.86 16.41
CA LEU A 390 1.92 12.91 16.11
C LEU A 390 1.61 11.91 15.01
N GLY A 391 0.69 11.00 15.28
CA GLY A 391 0.09 10.19 14.23
C GLY A 391 -0.93 11.04 13.50
N SER A 392 -0.96 11.00 12.18
CA SER A 392 -2.09 11.46 11.38
C SER A 392 -2.56 10.32 10.49
N LYS A 393 -3.80 10.41 10.00
CA LYS A 393 -4.25 9.51 8.94
C LYS A 393 -3.30 9.64 7.74
N PHE A 394 -2.85 8.51 7.22
CA PHE A 394 -2.08 8.50 5.98
C PHE A 394 -2.99 8.94 4.84
N THR A 395 -2.50 9.77 3.92
CA THR A 395 -3.26 10.13 2.70
C THR A 395 -2.32 10.03 1.51
N VAL A 396 -2.81 9.42 0.42
CA VAL A 396 -2.05 9.34 -0.83
C VAL A 396 -2.03 10.73 -1.48
N PRO A 397 -0.85 11.32 -1.74
CA PRO A 397 -0.77 12.62 -2.42
C PRO A 397 -1.45 12.58 -3.80
N LYS A 398 -2.11 13.68 -4.21
CA LYS A 398 -2.78 13.77 -5.52
C LYS A 398 -1.82 13.64 -6.70
N ASP A 399 -0.57 14.03 -6.49
CA ASP A 399 0.54 13.93 -7.44
C ASP A 399 1.32 12.61 -7.31
N ALA A 400 0.79 11.63 -6.56
CA ALA A 400 1.43 10.33 -6.45
C ALA A 400 1.45 9.62 -7.81
N VAL A 401 2.54 8.89 -8.04
CA VAL A 401 2.77 8.07 -9.23
C VAL A 401 3.06 6.64 -8.83
N VAL A 402 2.81 5.73 -9.74
CA VAL A 402 3.02 4.29 -9.63
C VAL A 402 3.96 3.90 -10.75
N LEU A 403 5.06 3.25 -10.40
CA LEU A 403 5.93 2.57 -11.34
C LEU A 403 5.40 1.16 -11.54
N VAL A 404 4.81 0.90 -12.71
CA VAL A 404 4.33 -0.45 -13.07
C VAL A 404 5.54 -1.22 -13.60
N SER A 405 6.11 -2.04 -12.71
CA SER A 405 7.38 -2.71 -12.91
C SER A 405 7.28 -3.76 -14.00
N GLY A 406 8.28 -3.81 -14.88
CA GLY A 406 8.37 -4.78 -15.95
C GLY A 406 7.64 -4.40 -17.25
N GLU A 407 6.76 -3.40 -17.23
CA GLU A 407 6.09 -2.92 -18.46
C GLU A 407 7.08 -2.23 -19.40
N ARG A 408 7.29 -2.81 -20.58
CA ARG A 408 8.17 -2.27 -21.63
C ARG A 408 7.34 -1.59 -22.72
N PRO A 409 7.90 -0.58 -23.42
CA PRO A 409 7.26 0.02 -24.59
C PRO A 409 6.76 -1.02 -25.62
N GLY A 410 7.57 -2.04 -25.89
CA GLY A 410 7.24 -3.11 -26.86
C GLY A 410 6.01 -3.95 -26.50
N ASP A 411 5.64 -4.03 -25.22
CA ASP A 411 4.47 -4.81 -24.78
C ASP A 411 3.15 -4.19 -25.28
N TYR A 412 3.19 -2.92 -25.71
CA TYR A 412 2.06 -2.12 -26.15
C TYR A 412 1.83 -2.13 -27.67
N TRP A 413 2.45 -3.05 -28.41
CA TRP A 413 2.34 -3.13 -29.89
C TRP A 413 0.90 -3.26 -30.40
N PHE A 414 0.02 -3.90 -29.63
CA PHE A 414 -1.39 -4.09 -30.00
C PHE A 414 -2.14 -2.77 -30.14
N TYR A 415 -1.69 -1.68 -29.50
CA TYR A 415 -2.26 -0.35 -29.72
C TYR A 415 -2.00 0.15 -31.15
N MET A 416 -0.87 -0.20 -31.78
CA MET A 416 -0.67 0.13 -33.20
C MET A 416 -1.72 -0.55 -34.08
N VAL A 417 -1.98 -1.84 -33.85
CA VAL A 417 -3.00 -2.59 -34.60
C VAL A 417 -4.39 -2.00 -34.35
N LEU A 418 -4.72 -1.70 -33.09
CA LEU A 418 -5.98 -1.05 -32.73
C LEU A 418 -6.14 0.28 -33.49
N TYR A 419 -5.11 1.11 -33.58
CA TYR A 419 -5.16 2.38 -34.30
C TYR A 419 -5.35 2.19 -35.81
N LEU A 420 -4.71 1.19 -36.42
CA LEU A 420 -4.92 0.86 -37.82
C LEU A 420 -6.37 0.41 -38.09
N VAL A 421 -6.94 -0.41 -37.20
CA VAL A 421 -8.35 -0.84 -37.30
C VAL A 421 -9.30 0.35 -37.15
N LEU A 422 -9.09 1.20 -36.15
CA LEU A 422 -9.91 2.40 -35.93
C LEU A 422 -9.80 3.38 -37.10
N ALA A 423 -8.58 3.60 -37.64
CA ALA A 423 -8.38 4.40 -38.84
C ALA A 423 -9.09 3.81 -40.05
N GLY A 424 -9.07 2.47 -40.21
CA GLY A 424 -9.82 1.76 -41.23
C GLY A 424 -11.33 2.02 -41.14
N PHE A 425 -11.91 1.95 -39.94
CA PHE A 425 -13.32 2.30 -39.72
C PHE A 425 -13.61 3.76 -40.08
N ILE A 426 -12.72 4.68 -39.73
CA ILE A 426 -12.88 6.11 -40.05
C ILE A 426 -12.88 6.32 -41.57
N VAL A 427 -11.89 5.76 -42.28
CA VAL A 427 -11.77 5.89 -43.75
C VAL A 427 -12.96 5.23 -44.45
N PHE A 428 -13.33 4.01 -44.06
CA PHE A 428 -14.43 3.28 -44.68
C PHE A 428 -15.76 4.02 -44.54
N ASN A 429 -16.10 4.47 -43.32
CA ASN A 429 -17.34 5.22 -43.09
C ASN A 429 -17.27 6.64 -43.68
N GLY A 430 -16.09 7.27 -43.69
CA GLY A 430 -15.87 8.57 -44.31
C GLY A 430 -16.09 8.54 -45.83
N LEU A 431 -15.56 7.53 -46.52
CA LEU A 431 -15.81 7.31 -47.95
C LEU A 431 -17.28 7.02 -48.23
N ALA A 432 -17.95 6.22 -47.40
CA ALA A 432 -19.38 5.95 -47.53
C ALA A 432 -20.23 7.23 -47.40
N LEU A 433 -19.90 8.11 -46.45
CA LEU A 433 -20.55 9.41 -46.29
C LEU A 433 -20.25 10.33 -47.48
N TYR A 434 -18.99 10.44 -47.88
CA TYR A 434 -18.58 11.27 -49.02
C TYR A 434 -19.29 10.86 -50.31
N SER A 435 -19.37 9.55 -50.59
CA SER A 435 -20.06 9.05 -51.79
C SER A 435 -21.54 9.39 -51.83
N ARG A 436 -22.18 9.58 -50.68
CA ARG A 436 -23.58 9.99 -50.56
C ARG A 436 -23.77 11.49 -50.80
N PHE A 437 -22.79 12.30 -50.41
CA PHE A 437 -22.86 13.76 -50.56
C PHE A 437 -22.27 14.25 -51.88
N LYS A 438 -21.56 13.41 -52.64
CA LYS A 438 -21.08 13.76 -53.97
C LYS A 438 -22.32 14.12 -54.82
N PRO A 439 -22.55 15.41 -55.15
CA PRO A 439 -23.71 15.78 -55.93
C PRO A 439 -23.61 14.98 -57.23
N GLU A 440 -24.70 14.32 -57.64
CA GLU A 440 -24.81 13.85 -59.01
C GLU A 440 -24.58 15.09 -59.86
N GLN A 441 -23.37 15.22 -60.42
CA GLN A 441 -23.13 16.15 -61.50
C GLN A 441 -24.08 15.69 -62.58
N LYS A 442 -25.28 16.30 -62.60
CA LYS A 442 -26.25 16.15 -63.67
C LYS A 442 -25.41 16.24 -64.92
N LYS A 443 -25.32 15.13 -65.66
CA LYS A 443 -24.83 15.13 -67.03
C LYS A 443 -25.75 16.08 -67.80
N LYS A 444 -25.47 17.38 -67.72
CA LYS A 444 -25.79 18.36 -68.75
C LYS A 444 -24.85 18.05 -69.90
N SER A 445 -25.03 16.90 -70.53
CA SER A 445 -24.53 16.65 -71.88
C SER A 445 -25.77 16.46 -72.73
N ASP A 446 -26.03 17.47 -73.55
CA ASP A 446 -26.47 17.27 -74.92
C ASP A 446 -27.69 16.38 -75.13
N LYS A 447 -28.87 16.93 -74.85
CA LYS A 447 -29.86 16.95 -75.93
C LYS A 447 -29.76 18.31 -76.58
N GLY A 448 -28.78 18.42 -77.48
CA GLY A 448 -28.77 19.44 -78.51
C GLY A 448 -30.14 19.46 -79.18
N GLU A 449 -30.75 20.61 -79.07
CA GLU A 449 -31.89 21.10 -79.81
C GLU A 449 -31.56 21.06 -81.31
N PRO A 450 -32.21 20.24 -82.16
CA PRO A 450 -32.28 20.56 -83.57
C PRO A 450 -33.28 21.70 -83.72
N ALA A 451 -32.73 22.91 -83.84
CA ALA A 451 -33.43 24.09 -84.29
C ALA A 451 -34.20 23.78 -85.60
N ALA A 452 -35.41 24.31 -85.65
CA ALA A 452 -36.28 24.34 -86.82
C ALA A 452 -35.54 24.84 -88.08
N ALA A 453 -35.98 24.37 -89.25
CA ALA A 453 -36.69 25.21 -90.21
C ALA A 453 -36.70 24.60 -91.63
N SER A 454 -37.81 24.87 -92.33
CA SER A 454 -37.88 25.17 -93.77
C SER A 454 -37.71 23.98 -94.73
N ALA A 455 -38.36 23.86 -95.88
CA ALA A 455 -39.50 24.45 -96.59
C ALA A 455 -39.47 23.81 -98.00
N LYS A 456 -40.63 23.78 -98.68
CA LYS A 456 -40.82 23.51 -100.13
C LYS A 456 -40.54 22.05 -100.57
N LYS A 457 -41.34 21.43 -101.43
CA LYS A 457 -42.29 21.92 -102.43
C LYS A 457 -43.30 20.81 -102.74
#